data_AF-A0A4U0ULM9-F1
#
_entry.id   AF-A0A4U0ULM9-F1
#
_cell.length_a   1.000
_cell.length_b   1.000
_cell.length_c   1.000
_cell.angle_alpha   90.00
_cell.angle_beta   90.00
_cell.angle_gamma   90.00
#
_symmetry.space_group_name_H-M   'P 1'
#
loop_
_entity.id
_entity.type
_entity.pdbx_description
1 polymer ?
#
loop_
_entity_poly.entity_id
_entity_poly.type
_entity_poly.pdbx_seq_one_letter_code
_entity_poly.pdbx_strand_id
1 'polypeptide(L)'
;MSTEVSEGFRVDGTVSIPDLHQDLARKYRNVGSKVEDIWRAFNPRQREKALRESTGDGKVLNHSRDPGLAGLRCFIPEYNIRDMTTTPEHFLDIFRYRSTAPLVKQFCVGVNDGPGDRETIEKFITAYDLRHPKHKVFAKEVTTFLEGDRYGQSYQTESAAAAREMIAVAPTVCVPRSKGELIITRQTYLLQFLNHLVEEVLDLGSDSRAKDAPPKKKSEAQCVDQKESLEDILFLLRTEPVLLDHAVQNMYYSRPELVPDDKGRVLPVMTDEYLSVALLDSVNNAIRGIATWEYVGRLLAMVEGLTDKAKRPLILQELTNVCHMEYRRAQGIFKRQLSLAPGFASKKFRRTPNPNYHTQWKITMKGRPEDCTVTDPYLHYVLRLCHPDTSPAAAVQWIQKLDDHNARHQQDRERMHEIQITAFGDLTIISGLLYVSRLTDLDTEIDHHKAKADFGDFLVPMGNLLEPDMNARALAALDDFIVDTTGARLGSLYEDIIQE
;
A
#
# COMPACT_ATOMS: atom_id res chain seq x y z
N MET A 1 51.09 19.01 13.07
CA MET A 1 50.58 17.74 12.51
C MET A 1 49.14 17.63 12.98
N SER A 2 48.23 18.19 12.22
CA SER A 2 46.79 18.24 12.49
C SER A 2 46.12 17.24 11.58
N THR A 3 45.72 16.09 12.14
CA THR A 3 44.80 15.15 11.50
C THR A 3 43.44 15.81 11.44
N GLU A 4 43.09 16.37 10.28
CA GLU A 4 41.71 16.70 9.97
C GLU A 4 40.93 15.39 9.85
N VAL A 5 40.06 15.15 10.83
CA VAL A 5 39.06 14.09 10.78
C VAL A 5 38.02 14.54 9.75
N SER A 6 38.16 14.05 8.52
CA SER A 6 37.14 14.23 7.47
C SER A 6 35.83 13.61 7.97
N GLU A 7 34.80 14.44 8.15
CA GLU A 7 33.44 13.99 8.44
C GLU A 7 32.99 12.98 7.39
N GLY A 8 32.50 11.83 7.86
CA GLY A 8 32.06 10.73 7.02
C GLY A 8 30.97 11.17 6.05
N PHE A 9 31.19 10.95 4.76
CA PHE A 9 30.21 11.26 3.72
C PHE A 9 29.07 10.24 3.77
N ARG A 10 27.97 10.56 4.47
CA ARG A 10 26.71 9.84 4.36
C ARG A 10 25.98 10.28 3.09
N VAL A 11 25.62 9.33 2.24
CA VAL A 11 24.67 9.57 1.15
C VAL A 11 23.28 9.54 1.78
N ASP A 12 22.66 10.72 1.91
CA ASP A 12 21.26 10.88 2.34
C ASP A 12 20.35 9.98 1.49
N GLY A 13 19.56 9.14 2.15
CA GLY A 13 18.60 8.22 1.52
C GLY A 13 19.05 6.77 1.35
N THR A 14 20.25 6.37 1.82
CA THR A 14 20.67 4.96 1.81
C THR A 14 20.19 4.21 3.06
N VAL A 15 19.56 3.04 2.85
CA VAL A 15 19.10 2.18 3.95
C VAL A 15 20.30 1.68 4.77
N SER A 16 20.28 1.98 6.05
CA SER A 16 21.35 1.66 7.01
C SER A 16 21.37 0.16 7.34
N ILE A 17 22.49 -0.52 7.06
CA ILE A 17 22.67 -1.95 7.39
C ILE A 17 22.53 -2.24 8.89
N PRO A 18 23.13 -1.43 9.81
CA PRO A 18 22.91 -1.58 11.24
C PRO A 18 21.43 -1.57 11.64
N ASP A 19 20.63 -0.69 11.03
CA ASP A 19 19.21 -0.56 11.36
C ASP A 19 18.40 -1.76 10.84
N LEU A 20 18.67 -2.23 9.62
CA LEU A 20 18.06 -3.45 9.07
C LEU A 20 18.39 -4.69 9.90
N HIS A 21 19.64 -4.80 10.35
CA HIS A 21 20.08 -5.88 11.22
C HIS A 21 19.42 -5.80 12.59
N GLN A 22 19.29 -4.60 13.16
CA GLN A 22 18.61 -4.40 14.44
C GLN A 22 17.11 -4.71 14.37
N ASP A 23 16.45 -4.38 13.25
CA ASP A 23 15.06 -4.77 12.99
C ASP A 23 14.91 -6.29 12.95
N LEU A 24 15.74 -6.97 12.17
CA LEU A 24 15.71 -8.43 12.05
C LEU A 24 15.99 -9.12 13.40
N ALA A 25 16.97 -8.61 14.15
CA ALA A 25 17.28 -9.08 15.50
C ALA A 25 16.13 -8.86 16.50
N ARG A 26 15.37 -7.77 16.35
CA ARG A 26 14.17 -7.51 17.17
C ARG A 26 13.05 -8.48 16.82
N LYS A 27 12.79 -8.71 15.52
CA LYS A 27 11.82 -9.69 15.04
C LYS A 27 12.15 -11.10 15.51
N TYR A 28 13.40 -11.53 15.39
CA TYR A 28 13.83 -12.84 15.89
C TYR A 28 13.60 -13.00 17.40
N ARG A 29 13.91 -11.97 18.20
CA ARG A 29 13.67 -12.01 19.66
C ARG A 29 12.18 -12.06 20.02
N ASN A 30 11.35 -11.31 19.31
CA ASN A 30 9.94 -11.15 19.65
C ASN A 30 9.06 -12.30 19.13
N VAL A 31 9.31 -12.74 17.89
CA VAL A 31 8.45 -13.66 17.16
C VAL A 31 9.20 -14.81 16.49
N GLY A 32 10.52 -14.94 16.70
CA GLY A 32 11.35 -15.94 16.01
C GLY A 32 10.91 -17.39 16.22
N SER A 33 10.50 -17.76 17.44
CA SER A 33 9.95 -19.11 17.72
C SER A 33 8.63 -19.35 16.99
N LYS A 34 7.74 -18.36 16.96
CA LYS A 34 6.46 -18.42 16.24
C LYS A 34 6.68 -18.56 14.72
N VAL A 35 7.62 -17.80 14.16
CA VAL A 35 8.03 -17.90 12.75
C VAL A 35 8.58 -19.28 12.44
N GLU A 36 9.42 -19.84 13.31
CA GLU A 36 9.95 -21.20 13.17
C GLU A 36 8.82 -22.25 13.13
N ASP A 37 7.89 -22.19 14.08
CA ASP A 37 6.75 -23.11 14.13
C ASP A 37 5.89 -23.03 12.86
N ILE A 38 5.56 -21.81 12.41
CA ILE A 38 4.75 -21.58 11.21
C ILE A 38 5.49 -22.08 9.97
N TRP A 39 6.76 -21.72 9.81
CA TRP A 39 7.54 -22.09 8.63
C TRP A 39 7.74 -23.61 8.50
N ARG A 40 7.95 -24.29 9.63
CA ARG A 40 8.00 -25.76 9.69
C ARG A 40 6.67 -26.39 9.31
N ALA A 41 5.55 -25.77 9.70
CA ALA A 41 4.21 -26.23 9.35
C ALA A 41 3.82 -25.96 7.88
N PHE A 42 4.41 -24.95 7.24
CA PHE A 42 4.15 -24.65 5.82
C PHE A 42 4.56 -25.78 4.89
N ASN A 43 3.71 -26.09 3.91
CA ASN A 43 4.09 -26.90 2.77
C ASN A 43 4.96 -26.09 1.78
N PRO A 44 5.65 -26.74 0.81
CA PRO A 44 6.51 -26.04 -0.15
C PRO A 44 5.83 -24.91 -0.93
N ARG A 45 4.53 -25.03 -1.24
CA ARG A 45 3.78 -23.98 -1.96
C ARG A 45 3.53 -22.75 -1.08
N GLN A 46 3.25 -22.95 0.20
CA GLN A 46 3.08 -21.85 1.16
C GLN A 46 4.40 -21.11 1.40
N ARG A 47 5.51 -21.86 1.50
CA ARG A 47 6.86 -21.27 1.56
C ARG A 47 7.20 -20.47 0.32
N GLU A 48 6.88 -21.00 -0.86
CA GLU A 48 7.08 -20.29 -2.13
C GLU A 48 6.23 -19.00 -2.19
N LYS A 49 4.97 -19.08 -1.74
CA LYS A 49 4.07 -17.93 -1.69
C LYS A 49 4.65 -16.82 -0.81
N ALA A 50 5.03 -17.14 0.43
CA ALA A 50 5.67 -16.19 1.35
C ALA A 50 6.94 -15.57 0.74
N LEU A 51 7.75 -16.41 0.08
CA LEU A 51 8.99 -15.97 -0.56
C LEU A 51 8.73 -14.99 -1.70
N ARG A 52 7.67 -15.20 -2.50
CA ARG A 52 7.30 -14.27 -3.57
C ARG A 52 6.73 -12.97 -3.02
N GLU A 53 5.87 -13.04 -2.00
CA GLU A 53 5.26 -11.86 -1.39
C GLU A 53 6.31 -10.98 -0.66
N SER A 54 7.36 -11.60 -0.11
CA SER A 54 8.49 -10.87 0.52
C SER A 54 9.34 -10.04 -0.45
N THR A 55 9.16 -10.26 -1.76
CA THR A 55 9.80 -9.49 -2.83
C THR A 55 8.74 -8.61 -3.48
N GLY A 56 8.86 -7.29 -3.42
CA GLY A 56 7.80 -6.35 -3.82
C GLY A 56 7.32 -6.42 -5.28
N ASP A 57 7.96 -7.21 -6.15
CA ASP A 57 7.54 -7.50 -7.53
C ASP A 57 7.29 -9.00 -7.80
N GLY A 58 7.31 -9.85 -6.77
CA GLY A 58 7.06 -11.29 -6.84
C GLY A 58 8.20 -12.13 -7.45
N LYS A 59 9.33 -11.50 -7.81
CA LYS A 59 10.41 -12.15 -8.53
C LYS A 59 11.50 -12.66 -7.58
N VAL A 60 11.64 -13.97 -7.54
CA VAL A 60 12.66 -14.68 -6.77
C VAL A 60 13.45 -15.59 -7.69
N LEU A 61 14.75 -15.78 -7.41
CA LEU A 61 15.58 -16.75 -8.12
C LEU A 61 14.97 -18.16 -8.01
N ASN A 62 14.91 -18.89 -9.12
CA ASN A 62 14.42 -20.27 -9.08
C ASN A 62 15.42 -21.19 -8.35
N HIS A 63 16.71 -20.94 -8.51
CA HIS A 63 17.81 -21.62 -7.82
C HIS A 63 19.05 -20.71 -7.75
N SER A 64 20.05 -21.07 -6.94
CA SER A 64 21.28 -20.29 -6.69
C SER A 64 22.16 -19.94 -7.90
N ARG A 65 21.85 -20.45 -9.09
CA ARG A 65 22.58 -20.21 -10.35
C ARG A 65 21.71 -19.57 -11.44
N ASP A 66 20.45 -19.28 -11.13
CA ASP A 66 19.47 -18.77 -12.08
C ASP A 66 19.99 -17.48 -12.74
N PRO A 67 20.16 -17.42 -14.07
CA PRO A 67 20.64 -16.23 -14.77
C PRO A 67 19.62 -15.09 -14.84
N GLY A 68 18.36 -15.32 -14.44
CA GLY A 68 17.31 -14.31 -14.39
C GLY A 68 17.58 -13.18 -13.36
N LEU A 69 16.72 -12.16 -13.41
CA LEU A 69 16.64 -11.07 -12.41
C LEU A 69 17.91 -10.21 -12.27
N ALA A 70 18.40 -9.68 -13.40
CA ALA A 70 19.37 -8.58 -13.45
C ALA A 70 20.64 -8.78 -12.59
N GLY A 71 21.07 -10.02 -12.36
CA GLY A 71 22.27 -10.32 -11.60
C GLY A 71 22.08 -10.47 -10.08
N LEU A 72 20.84 -10.56 -9.57
CA LEU A 72 20.55 -10.79 -8.16
C LEU A 72 21.27 -12.03 -7.58
N ARG A 73 21.47 -13.06 -8.43
CA ARG A 73 22.28 -14.26 -8.10
C ARG A 73 23.70 -13.97 -7.64
N CYS A 74 24.28 -12.84 -8.08
CA CYS A 74 25.63 -12.43 -7.71
C CYS A 74 25.68 -11.82 -6.30
N PHE A 75 24.52 -11.48 -5.74
CA PHE A 75 24.40 -10.81 -4.45
C PHE A 75 23.77 -11.69 -3.39
N ILE A 76 22.70 -12.45 -3.68
CA ILE A 76 21.99 -13.28 -2.68
C ILE A 76 21.60 -14.66 -3.25
N PRO A 77 22.54 -15.48 -3.74
CA PRO A 77 22.25 -16.78 -4.33
C PRO A 77 21.51 -17.74 -3.39
N GLU A 78 21.66 -17.58 -2.08
CA GLU A 78 20.97 -18.39 -1.06
C GLU A 78 19.46 -18.08 -0.94
N TYR A 79 19.01 -16.93 -1.45
CA TYR A 79 17.60 -16.52 -1.42
C TYR A 79 16.91 -16.95 -2.71
N ASN A 80 16.55 -18.23 -2.79
CA ASN A 80 15.96 -18.83 -3.99
C ASN A 80 14.86 -19.84 -3.65
N ILE A 81 13.90 -20.00 -4.57
CA ILE A 81 12.72 -20.85 -4.38
C ILE A 81 13.11 -22.29 -4.06
N ARG A 82 14.03 -22.88 -4.84
CA ARG A 82 14.43 -24.27 -4.64
C ARG A 82 14.92 -24.51 -3.21
N ASP A 83 15.91 -23.76 -2.75
CA ASP A 83 16.55 -24.03 -1.46
C ASP A 83 15.62 -23.65 -0.29
N MET A 84 14.89 -22.54 -0.39
CA MET A 84 13.96 -22.05 0.64
C MET A 84 12.72 -22.95 0.83
N THR A 85 12.30 -23.67 -0.21
CA THR A 85 11.08 -24.51 -0.14
C THR A 85 11.37 -25.99 0.11
N THR A 86 12.57 -26.47 -0.21
CA THR A 86 12.94 -27.89 -0.09
C THR A 86 13.00 -28.34 1.36
N THR A 87 13.73 -27.63 2.23
CA THR A 87 13.79 -27.91 3.66
C THR A 87 13.57 -26.63 4.46
N PRO A 88 12.79 -26.68 5.57
CA PRO A 88 12.58 -25.49 6.39
C PRO A 88 13.88 -24.95 7.00
N GLU A 89 14.86 -25.82 7.26
CA GLU A 89 16.14 -25.49 7.90
C GLU A 89 16.94 -24.46 7.12
N HIS A 90 16.87 -24.44 5.78
CA HIS A 90 17.65 -23.50 4.96
C HIS A 90 17.31 -22.04 5.30
N PHE A 91 16.02 -21.70 5.34
CA PHE A 91 15.59 -20.36 5.76
C PHE A 91 15.88 -20.12 7.25
N LEU A 92 15.58 -21.08 8.11
CA LEU A 92 15.66 -20.89 9.56
C LEU A 92 17.11 -20.69 10.04
N ASP A 93 18.06 -21.40 9.44
CA ASP A 93 19.48 -21.23 9.72
C ASP A 93 19.96 -19.84 9.28
N ILE A 94 19.54 -19.37 8.09
CA ILE A 94 19.83 -18.01 7.60
C ILE A 94 19.21 -16.98 8.52
N PHE A 95 17.92 -17.11 8.84
CA PHE A 95 17.19 -16.18 9.69
C PHE A 95 17.82 -16.07 11.07
N ARG A 96 18.10 -17.20 11.73
CA ARG A 96 18.77 -17.23 13.03
C ARG A 96 20.15 -16.59 12.98
N TYR A 97 20.98 -16.99 12.01
CA TYR A 97 22.34 -16.49 11.91
C TYR A 97 22.36 -14.97 11.66
N ARG A 98 21.58 -14.50 10.68
CA ARG A 98 21.51 -13.08 10.29
C ARG A 98 20.88 -12.20 11.36
N SER A 99 20.10 -12.76 12.26
CA SER A 99 19.48 -12.02 13.39
C SER A 99 20.35 -11.95 14.64
N THR A 100 21.33 -12.86 14.80
CA THR A 100 22.06 -13.02 16.07
C THR A 100 23.57 -12.82 15.95
N ALA A 101 24.16 -13.05 14.78
CA ALA A 101 25.59 -12.84 14.57
C ALA A 101 25.89 -11.34 14.40
N PRO A 102 26.91 -10.78 15.08
CA PRO A 102 27.35 -9.41 14.84
C PRO A 102 27.68 -9.17 13.37
N LEU A 103 27.40 -7.98 12.84
CA LEU A 103 27.62 -7.66 11.42
C LEU A 103 29.06 -7.92 10.93
N VAL A 104 30.06 -7.61 11.77
CA VAL A 104 31.48 -7.91 11.47
C VAL A 104 31.73 -9.42 11.35
N LYS A 105 31.00 -10.24 12.13
CA LYS A 105 31.06 -11.69 12.01
C LYS A 105 30.42 -12.15 10.70
N GLN A 106 29.26 -11.61 10.33
CA GLN A 106 28.58 -11.95 9.06
C GLN A 106 29.41 -11.57 7.82
N PHE A 107 30.17 -10.47 7.92
CA PHE A 107 31.12 -10.07 6.90
C PHE A 107 32.20 -11.13 6.65
N CYS A 108 32.73 -11.74 7.73
CA CYS A 108 33.81 -12.71 7.69
C CYS A 108 33.36 -14.15 7.47
N VAL A 109 32.27 -14.56 8.10
CA VAL A 109 31.80 -15.96 8.18
C VAL A 109 30.31 -16.00 7.85
N GLY A 110 29.88 -17.05 7.18
CA GLY A 110 28.49 -17.27 6.81
C GLY A 110 27.74 -18.20 7.76
N VAL A 111 26.54 -18.58 7.35
CA VAL A 111 25.71 -19.58 8.01
C VAL A 111 26.44 -20.93 8.02
N ASN A 112 26.37 -21.68 9.13
CA ASN A 112 26.99 -23.00 9.27
C ASN A 112 28.50 -23.01 8.93
N ASP A 113 29.22 -21.98 9.38
CA ASP A 113 30.66 -21.75 9.13
C ASP A 113 31.03 -21.67 7.62
N GLY A 114 30.03 -21.39 6.77
CA GLY A 114 30.23 -21.17 5.35
C GLY A 114 30.87 -19.81 5.03
N PRO A 115 30.94 -19.46 3.73
CA PRO A 115 31.50 -18.18 3.28
C PRO A 115 30.74 -16.98 3.82
N GLY A 116 31.45 -16.01 4.41
CA GLY A 116 30.88 -14.72 4.78
C GLY A 116 30.55 -13.84 3.58
N ASP A 117 30.01 -12.64 3.83
CA ASP A 117 29.63 -11.72 2.76
C ASP A 117 30.82 -11.28 1.91
N ARG A 118 31.99 -11.10 2.52
CA ARG A 118 33.23 -10.78 1.80
C ARG A 118 33.61 -11.87 0.81
N GLU A 119 33.71 -13.11 1.28
CA GLU A 119 34.15 -14.25 0.46
C GLU A 119 33.11 -14.56 -0.64
N THR A 120 31.82 -14.41 -0.33
CA THR A 120 30.76 -14.60 -1.31
C THR A 120 30.91 -13.62 -2.47
N ILE A 121 31.10 -12.33 -2.18
CA ILE A 121 31.30 -11.32 -3.23
C ILE A 121 32.62 -11.54 -3.99
N GLU A 122 33.72 -11.89 -3.31
CA GLU A 122 34.99 -12.22 -3.96
C GLU A 122 34.85 -13.35 -4.99
N LYS A 123 34.08 -14.38 -4.65
CA LYS A 123 33.78 -15.49 -5.56
C LYS A 123 33.07 -15.00 -6.82
N PHE A 124 32.10 -14.10 -6.70
CA PHE A 124 31.38 -13.58 -7.88
C PHE A 124 32.17 -12.56 -8.69
N ILE A 125 33.04 -11.76 -8.06
CA ILE A 125 34.02 -10.92 -8.75
C ILE A 125 34.91 -11.80 -9.66
N THR A 126 35.39 -12.93 -9.12
CA THR A 126 36.33 -13.80 -9.83
C THR A 126 35.64 -14.64 -10.89
N ALA A 127 34.49 -15.24 -10.58
CA ALA A 127 33.81 -16.20 -11.46
C ALA A 127 32.91 -15.55 -12.53
N TYR A 128 32.45 -14.31 -12.32
CA TYR A 128 31.44 -13.66 -13.18
C TYR A 128 31.82 -12.24 -13.59
N ASP A 129 33.07 -11.82 -13.36
CA ASP A 129 33.55 -10.45 -13.64
C ASP A 129 32.65 -9.36 -13.04
N LEU A 130 32.08 -9.63 -11.85
CA LEU A 130 31.27 -8.65 -11.14
C LEU A 130 32.15 -7.44 -10.80
N ARG A 131 31.82 -6.26 -11.33
CA ARG A 131 32.57 -5.02 -11.08
C ARG A 131 31.66 -3.88 -10.73
N HIS A 132 32.07 -3.08 -9.76
CA HIS A 132 31.42 -1.82 -9.49
C HIS A 132 31.64 -0.84 -10.67
N PRO A 133 30.59 -0.15 -11.18
CA PRO A 133 30.72 0.76 -12.32
C PRO A 133 31.77 1.85 -12.11
N LYS A 134 31.93 2.32 -10.87
CA LYS A 134 32.87 3.37 -10.47
C LYS A 134 34.21 2.86 -9.95
N HIS A 135 34.58 1.59 -10.18
CA HIS A 135 35.80 1.00 -9.60
C HIS A 135 37.10 1.77 -9.88
N LYS A 136 37.21 2.45 -11.03
CA LYS A 136 38.37 3.30 -11.36
C LYS A 136 38.40 4.61 -10.56
N VAL A 137 37.22 5.17 -10.26
CA VAL A 137 37.08 6.41 -9.50
C VAL A 137 37.47 6.18 -8.05
N PHE A 138 37.10 5.03 -7.48
CA PHE A 138 37.35 4.67 -6.09
C PHE A 138 38.76 4.14 -5.79
N ALA A 139 39.73 4.32 -6.69
CA ALA A 139 41.06 3.72 -6.55
C ALA A 139 41.84 4.20 -5.30
N LYS A 140 41.45 5.33 -4.70
CA LYS A 140 42.05 5.89 -3.48
C LYS A 140 41.16 5.73 -2.24
N GLU A 141 40.08 4.95 -2.34
CA GLU A 141 39.06 4.88 -1.30
C GLU A 141 38.93 3.46 -0.74
N VAL A 142 38.72 3.39 0.56
CA VAL A 142 38.56 2.13 1.30
C VAL A 142 37.24 2.14 2.05
N THR A 143 36.64 0.97 2.25
CA THR A 143 35.47 0.78 3.10
C THR A 143 35.86 -0.08 4.29
N THR A 144 35.45 0.33 5.49
CA THR A 144 35.70 -0.41 6.74
C THR A 144 34.41 -1.05 7.26
N PHE A 145 34.53 -2.29 7.73
CA PHE A 145 33.48 -3.09 8.35
C PHE A 145 33.82 -3.28 9.84
N LEU A 146 33.87 -2.16 10.57
CA LEU A 146 34.10 -2.12 12.02
C LEU A 146 32.76 -2.09 12.77
N GLU A 147 32.74 -2.48 14.03
CA GLU A 147 31.52 -2.43 14.84
C GLU A 147 30.97 -1.00 15.00
N GLY A 148 29.66 -0.90 15.22
CA GLY A 148 28.95 0.35 15.52
C GLY A 148 28.70 1.22 14.29
N ASP A 149 28.78 2.53 14.50
CA ASP A 149 28.56 3.60 13.52
C ASP A 149 29.57 3.62 12.36
N ARG A 150 30.72 2.95 12.55
CA ARG A 150 31.78 2.79 11.55
C ARG A 150 31.56 1.62 10.59
N TYR A 151 30.49 0.85 10.75
CA TYR A 151 30.19 -0.29 9.89
C TYR A 151 29.77 0.16 8.49
N GLY A 152 30.53 -0.24 7.47
CA GLY A 152 30.25 0.08 6.06
C GLY A 152 30.66 1.50 5.65
N GLN A 153 31.38 2.24 6.50
CA GLN A 153 31.83 3.60 6.19
C GLN A 153 33.01 3.58 5.21
N SER A 154 33.03 4.55 4.30
CA SER A 154 34.09 4.70 3.31
C SER A 154 34.93 5.95 3.55
N TYR A 155 36.25 5.84 3.34
CA TYR A 155 37.22 6.88 3.60
C TYR A 155 38.13 7.07 2.40
N GLN A 156 38.46 8.33 2.13
CA GLN A 156 39.45 8.70 1.13
C GLN A 156 40.86 8.66 1.73
N THR A 157 41.80 8.09 0.99
CA THR A 157 43.22 8.06 1.35
C THR A 157 44.02 9.02 0.47
N GLU A 158 45.24 9.37 0.89
CA GLU A 158 46.14 10.28 0.17
C GLU A 158 46.49 9.76 -1.24
N SER A 159 46.63 8.44 -1.39
CA SER A 159 47.01 7.81 -2.64
C SER A 159 46.49 6.36 -2.75
N ALA A 160 46.45 5.84 -3.98
CA ALA A 160 46.10 4.43 -4.21
C ALA A 160 47.13 3.46 -3.60
N ALA A 161 48.36 3.90 -3.31
CA ALA A 161 49.34 3.12 -2.56
C ALA A 161 48.95 3.04 -1.07
N ALA A 162 48.57 4.17 -0.48
CA ALA A 162 48.10 4.24 0.91
C ALA A 162 46.82 3.42 1.14
N ALA A 163 45.86 3.46 0.20
CA ALA A 163 44.68 2.59 0.25
C ALA A 163 45.05 1.10 0.29
N ARG A 164 46.00 0.67 -0.56
CA ARG A 164 46.45 -0.73 -0.62
C ARG A 164 47.18 -1.15 0.66
N GLU A 165 47.99 -0.26 1.23
CA GLU A 165 48.67 -0.51 2.51
C GLU A 165 47.66 -0.67 3.66
N MET A 166 46.68 0.22 3.77
CA MET A 166 45.63 0.12 4.78
C MET A 166 44.84 -1.18 4.71
N ILE A 167 44.53 -1.65 3.49
CA ILE A 167 43.88 -2.95 3.27
C ILE A 167 44.80 -4.11 3.69
N ALA A 168 46.10 -4.02 3.39
CA ALA A 168 47.06 -5.07 3.75
C ALA A 168 47.27 -5.19 5.28
N VAL A 169 47.18 -4.07 6.01
CA VAL A 169 47.30 -4.04 7.48
C VAL A 169 46.05 -4.58 8.16
N ALA A 170 44.86 -4.36 7.59
CA ALA A 170 43.58 -4.75 8.19
C ALA A 170 42.66 -5.54 7.23
N PRO A 171 43.11 -6.66 6.64
CA PRO A 171 42.42 -7.34 5.55
C PRO A 171 41.10 -8.01 5.96
N THR A 172 40.87 -8.18 7.26
CA THR A 172 39.67 -8.79 7.84
C THR A 172 38.55 -7.79 8.10
N VAL A 173 38.80 -6.49 7.97
CA VAL A 173 37.80 -5.44 8.22
C VAL A 173 37.86 -4.30 7.19
N CYS A 174 38.85 -4.29 6.30
CA CYS A 174 39.06 -3.22 5.31
C CYS A 174 39.14 -3.79 3.90
N VAL A 175 38.45 -3.15 2.95
CA VAL A 175 38.44 -3.53 1.52
C VAL A 175 38.45 -2.28 0.63
N PRO A 176 38.82 -2.39 -0.66
CA PRO A 176 38.62 -1.30 -1.61
C PRO A 176 37.14 -0.90 -1.66
N ARG A 177 36.83 0.41 -1.77
CA ARG A 177 35.44 0.88 -1.76
C ARG A 177 34.57 0.24 -2.84
N SER A 178 35.11 0.00 -4.03
CA SER A 178 34.42 -0.69 -5.12
C SER A 178 33.90 -2.08 -4.73
N LYS A 179 34.63 -2.80 -3.88
CA LYS A 179 34.22 -4.08 -3.32
C LYS A 179 33.33 -3.90 -2.09
N GLY A 180 33.64 -2.89 -1.26
CA GLY A 180 32.82 -2.50 -0.11
C GLY A 180 31.37 -2.22 -0.51
N GLU A 181 31.13 -1.45 -1.57
CA GLU A 181 29.78 -1.15 -2.06
C GLU A 181 29.04 -2.41 -2.53
N LEU A 182 29.70 -3.37 -3.18
CA LEU A 182 29.08 -4.65 -3.58
C LEU A 182 28.69 -5.52 -2.36
N ILE A 183 29.52 -5.52 -1.31
CA ILE A 183 29.24 -6.22 -0.06
C ILE A 183 28.06 -5.57 0.66
N ILE A 184 28.04 -4.23 0.73
CA ILE A 184 26.93 -3.46 1.27
C ILE A 184 25.64 -3.78 0.52
N THR A 185 25.64 -3.80 -0.81
CA THR A 185 24.47 -4.19 -1.62
C THR A 185 23.95 -5.58 -1.27
N ARG A 186 24.84 -6.58 -1.13
CA ARG A 186 24.45 -7.93 -0.71
C ARG A 186 23.80 -7.94 0.68
N GLN A 187 24.42 -7.26 1.65
CA GLN A 187 23.91 -7.21 3.02
C GLN A 187 22.56 -6.49 3.09
N THR A 188 22.41 -5.38 2.37
CA THR A 188 21.15 -4.63 2.27
C THR A 188 20.03 -5.50 1.72
N TYR A 189 20.21 -6.13 0.54
CA TYR A 189 19.14 -6.95 -0.04
C TYR A 189 18.78 -8.15 0.82
N LEU A 190 19.78 -8.85 1.36
CA LEU A 190 19.51 -10.03 2.17
C LEU A 190 18.74 -9.68 3.44
N LEU A 191 19.16 -8.64 4.16
CA LEU A 191 18.47 -8.22 5.39
C LEU A 191 17.09 -7.65 5.11
N GLN A 192 16.90 -6.87 4.04
CA GLN A 192 15.57 -6.38 3.65
C GLN A 192 14.62 -7.53 3.35
N PHE A 193 15.06 -8.51 2.53
CA PHE A 193 14.21 -9.62 2.12
C PHE A 193 13.87 -10.53 3.30
N LEU A 194 14.82 -10.77 4.21
CA LEU A 194 14.54 -11.52 5.44
C LEU A 194 13.57 -10.77 6.36
N ASN A 195 13.69 -9.45 6.48
CA ASN A 195 12.77 -8.64 7.30
C ASN A 195 11.34 -8.69 6.77
N HIS A 196 11.14 -8.65 5.45
CA HIS A 196 9.82 -8.80 4.84
C HIS A 196 9.30 -10.23 4.92
N LEU A 197 10.15 -11.23 4.65
CA LEU A 197 9.74 -12.63 4.69
C LEU A 197 9.22 -13.04 6.07
N VAL A 198 9.79 -12.49 7.15
CA VAL A 198 9.27 -12.72 8.50
C VAL A 198 7.82 -12.24 8.64
N GLU A 199 7.48 -11.07 8.10
CA GLU A 199 6.09 -10.56 8.12
C GLU A 199 5.17 -11.48 7.31
N GLU A 200 5.56 -11.83 6.08
CA GLU A 200 4.75 -12.69 5.21
C GLU A 200 4.50 -14.08 5.81
N VAL A 201 5.48 -14.64 6.52
CA VAL A 201 5.30 -15.91 7.25
C VAL A 201 4.27 -15.76 8.35
N LEU A 202 4.28 -14.66 9.10
CA LEU A 202 3.30 -14.41 10.17
C LEU A 202 1.89 -14.18 9.61
N ASP A 203 1.77 -13.46 8.51
CA ASP A 203 0.49 -13.17 7.85
C ASP A 203 -0.13 -14.43 7.28
N LEU A 204 0.64 -15.19 6.46
CA LEU A 204 0.18 -16.47 5.91
C LEU A 204 -0.07 -17.53 7.01
N GLY A 205 0.68 -17.47 8.11
CA GLY A 205 0.48 -18.33 9.28
C GLY A 205 -0.82 -18.03 10.01
N SER A 206 -1.25 -16.77 10.00
CA SER A 206 -2.51 -16.32 10.58
C SER A 206 -3.69 -16.70 9.67
N ASP A 207 -3.52 -16.55 8.35
CA ASP A 207 -4.51 -16.96 7.34
C ASP A 207 -4.73 -18.49 7.27
N SER A 208 -3.67 -19.28 7.47
CA SER A 208 -3.76 -20.75 7.42
C SER A 208 -4.43 -21.35 8.66
N ARG A 209 -4.33 -20.70 9.82
CA ARG A 209 -5.13 -21.06 11.02
C ARG A 209 -6.58 -20.60 10.91
N ALA A 210 -6.86 -19.57 10.13
CA ALA A 210 -8.22 -19.10 9.85
C ALA A 210 -8.98 -20.00 8.84
N LYS A 211 -8.30 -20.92 8.14
CA LYS A 211 -8.90 -21.77 7.09
C LYS A 211 -9.64 -23.02 7.59
N ASP A 212 -9.61 -23.32 8.88
CA ASP A 212 -10.47 -24.34 9.51
C ASP A 212 -11.71 -23.74 10.20
N ALA A 213 -11.99 -22.45 9.99
CA ALA A 213 -13.23 -21.81 10.38
C ALA A 213 -14.00 -21.35 9.14
N PRO A 214 -15.35 -21.45 9.12
CA PRO A 214 -16.17 -20.90 8.04
C PRO A 214 -15.93 -19.38 7.93
N PRO A 215 -16.15 -18.75 6.75
CA PRO A 215 -15.75 -17.38 6.48
C PRO A 215 -16.61 -16.39 7.26
N LYS A 216 -16.19 -16.08 8.49
CA LYS A 216 -16.76 -15.01 9.32
C LYS A 216 -15.60 -14.37 10.07
N LYS A 217 -15.30 -13.08 9.76
CA LYS A 217 -14.49 -12.08 10.52
C LYS A 217 -13.58 -11.13 9.72
N LYS A 218 -13.56 -11.13 8.38
CA LYS A 218 -12.60 -10.27 7.64
C LYS A 218 -12.98 -8.77 7.62
N SER A 219 -14.27 -8.42 7.70
CA SER A 219 -14.76 -7.04 7.62
C SER A 219 -14.61 -6.25 8.92
N GLU A 220 -14.82 -6.88 10.09
CA GLU A 220 -14.69 -6.19 11.38
C GLU A 220 -13.23 -5.82 11.67
N ALA A 221 -12.30 -6.74 11.44
CA ALA A 221 -10.86 -6.48 11.61
C ALA A 221 -10.41 -5.31 10.73
N GLN A 222 -10.81 -5.30 9.46
CA GLN A 222 -10.49 -4.21 8.52
C GLN A 222 -11.04 -2.84 8.98
N CYS A 223 -12.21 -2.81 9.63
CA CYS A 223 -12.77 -1.56 10.17
C CYS A 223 -11.99 -1.06 11.40
N VAL A 224 -11.57 -1.98 12.26
CA VAL A 224 -10.74 -1.66 13.44
C VAL A 224 -9.38 -1.16 12.99
N ASP A 225 -8.70 -1.86 12.07
CA ASP A 225 -7.38 -1.48 11.56
C ASP A 225 -7.40 -0.09 10.91
N GLN A 226 -8.45 0.22 10.13
CA GLN A 226 -8.59 1.51 9.49
C GLN A 226 -8.89 2.63 10.50
N LYS A 227 -9.66 2.34 11.54
CA LYS A 227 -9.91 3.28 12.64
C LYS A 227 -8.61 3.58 13.39
N GLU A 228 -7.88 2.54 13.81
CA GLU A 228 -6.62 2.67 14.56
C GLU A 228 -5.57 3.45 13.75
N SER A 229 -5.45 3.14 12.45
CA SER A 229 -4.54 3.89 11.55
C SER A 229 -4.87 5.39 11.49
N LEU A 230 -6.16 5.75 11.48
CA LEU A 230 -6.59 7.15 11.49
C LEU A 230 -6.41 7.81 12.87
N GLU A 231 -6.55 7.06 13.96
CA GLU A 231 -6.24 7.53 15.33
C GLU A 231 -4.74 7.83 15.47
N ASP A 232 -3.87 6.98 14.92
CA ASP A 232 -2.43 7.22 14.85
C ASP A 232 -2.09 8.46 14.02
N ILE A 233 -2.71 8.63 12.84
CA ILE A 233 -2.55 9.85 12.03
C ILE A 233 -3.02 11.08 12.80
N LEU A 234 -4.18 11.02 13.48
CA LEU A 234 -4.68 12.14 14.27
C LEU A 234 -3.76 12.46 15.45
N PHE A 235 -3.19 11.44 16.09
CA PHE A 235 -2.19 11.60 17.14
C PHE A 235 -0.96 12.34 16.59
N LEU A 236 -0.39 11.87 15.48
CA LEU A 236 0.75 12.50 14.83
C LEU A 236 0.45 13.93 14.38
N LEU A 237 -0.74 14.21 13.82
CA LEU A 237 -1.15 15.58 13.47
C LEU A 237 -1.22 16.52 14.68
N ARG A 238 -1.44 15.98 15.89
CA ARG A 238 -1.50 16.76 17.14
C ARG A 238 -0.13 16.90 17.82
N THR A 239 0.77 15.92 17.65
CA THR A 239 2.03 15.87 18.39
C THR A 239 3.25 16.22 17.56
N GLU A 240 3.20 16.03 16.23
CA GLU A 240 4.33 16.22 15.31
C GLU A 240 4.10 17.43 14.38
N PRO A 241 4.67 18.61 14.69
CA PRO A 241 4.42 19.84 13.92
C PRO A 241 4.80 19.74 12.45
N VAL A 242 5.83 18.96 12.11
CA VAL A 242 6.29 18.74 10.73
C VAL A 242 5.24 17.99 9.92
N LEU A 243 4.60 16.98 10.52
CA LEU A 243 3.56 16.20 9.87
C LEU A 243 2.28 17.02 9.70
N LEU A 244 1.93 17.83 10.70
CA LEU A 244 0.82 18.77 10.59
C LEU A 244 1.04 19.81 9.48
N ASP A 245 2.21 20.44 9.44
CA ASP A 245 2.56 21.39 8.38
C ASP A 245 2.47 20.75 6.99
N HIS A 246 3.03 19.55 6.82
CA HIS A 246 2.93 18.82 5.57
C HIS A 246 1.47 18.51 5.16
N ALA A 247 0.64 18.05 6.09
CA ALA A 247 -0.77 17.78 5.83
C ALA A 247 -1.56 19.05 5.47
N VAL A 248 -1.30 20.16 6.16
CA VAL A 248 -1.91 21.47 5.88
C VAL A 248 -1.50 21.96 4.49
N GLN A 249 -0.21 21.90 4.15
CA GLN A 249 0.28 22.30 2.84
C GLN A 249 -0.34 21.45 1.73
N ASN A 250 -0.41 20.13 1.91
CA ASN A 250 -1.04 19.24 0.94
C ASN A 250 -2.52 19.55 0.73
N MET A 251 -3.25 19.79 1.82
CA MET A 251 -4.66 20.18 1.74
C MET A 251 -4.79 21.54 1.04
N TYR A 252 -3.93 22.50 1.36
CA TYR A 252 -3.93 23.83 0.79
C TYR A 252 -3.61 23.84 -0.72
N TYR A 253 -2.56 23.14 -1.16
CA TYR A 253 -2.15 23.12 -2.56
C TYR A 253 -3.08 22.31 -3.47
N SER A 254 -3.84 21.37 -2.89
CA SER A 254 -4.81 20.56 -3.63
C SER A 254 -6.19 21.19 -3.76
N ARG A 255 -6.36 22.45 -3.35
CA ARG A 255 -7.65 23.15 -3.39
C ARG A 255 -8.14 23.33 -4.83
N PRO A 256 -9.46 23.23 -5.09
CA PRO A 256 -10.03 23.41 -6.41
C PRO A 256 -9.62 24.73 -7.10
N GLU A 257 -9.43 25.80 -6.32
CA GLU A 257 -8.98 27.12 -6.76
C GLU A 257 -7.63 27.09 -7.48
N LEU A 258 -6.74 26.17 -7.09
CA LEU A 258 -5.41 26.03 -7.68
C LEU A 258 -5.41 25.15 -8.93
N VAL A 259 -6.54 24.49 -9.25
CA VAL A 259 -6.71 23.72 -10.49
C VAL A 259 -7.03 24.67 -11.65
N PRO A 260 -6.38 24.55 -12.82
CA PRO A 260 -6.69 25.39 -13.98
C PRO A 260 -8.15 25.24 -14.43
N ASP A 261 -8.78 26.33 -14.89
CA ASP A 261 -10.09 26.26 -15.55
C ASP A 261 -9.99 25.78 -17.01
N ASP A 262 -11.11 25.84 -17.75
CA ASP A 262 -11.15 25.50 -19.18
C ASP A 262 -10.25 26.36 -20.07
N LYS A 263 -9.88 27.56 -19.61
CA LYS A 263 -8.96 28.47 -20.30
C LYS A 263 -7.53 28.35 -19.78
N GLY A 264 -7.25 27.37 -18.92
CA GLY A 264 -5.94 27.17 -18.31
C GLY A 264 -5.61 28.17 -17.20
N ARG A 265 -6.59 28.95 -16.72
CA ARG A 265 -6.37 29.99 -15.70
C ARG A 265 -6.48 29.39 -14.30
N VAL A 266 -5.44 29.59 -13.51
CA VAL A 266 -5.44 29.28 -12.07
C VAL A 266 -5.91 30.53 -11.31
N LEU A 267 -6.69 30.36 -10.24
CA LEU A 267 -7.04 31.52 -9.40
C LEU A 267 -5.82 31.91 -8.56
N PRO A 268 -5.39 33.18 -8.57
CA PRO A 268 -4.18 33.63 -7.88
C PRO A 268 -4.34 33.77 -6.36
N VAL A 269 -5.43 33.25 -5.79
CA VAL A 269 -5.84 33.57 -4.42
C VAL A 269 -5.13 32.62 -3.46
N MET A 270 -3.88 32.95 -3.15
CA MET A 270 -3.15 32.44 -2.00
C MET A 270 -3.38 33.42 -0.84
N THR A 271 -4.49 33.25 -0.11
CA THR A 271 -4.79 34.08 1.07
C THR A 271 -4.70 33.24 2.33
N ASP A 272 -4.32 33.87 3.45
CA ASP A 272 -4.21 33.23 4.76
C ASP A 272 -5.53 32.59 5.23
N GLU A 273 -6.66 33.08 4.72
CA GLU A 273 -7.99 32.48 4.93
C GLU A 273 -8.03 31.01 4.53
N TYR A 274 -7.37 30.65 3.42
CA TYR A 274 -7.35 29.29 2.92
C TYR A 274 -6.39 28.38 3.67
N LEU A 275 -5.37 28.94 4.32
CA LEU A 275 -4.49 28.19 5.20
C LEU A 275 -5.26 27.72 6.45
N SER A 276 -6.12 28.60 6.99
CA SER A 276 -6.99 28.26 8.12
C SER A 276 -8.00 27.16 7.75
N VAL A 277 -8.59 27.25 6.56
CA VAL A 277 -9.49 26.19 6.04
C VAL A 277 -8.74 24.89 5.80
N ALA A 278 -7.53 24.94 5.25
CA ALA A 278 -6.71 23.75 5.03
C ALA A 278 -6.34 23.04 6.34
N LEU A 279 -5.98 23.80 7.39
CA LEU A 279 -5.75 23.27 8.72
C LEU A 279 -7.00 22.60 9.30
N LEU A 280 -8.14 23.27 9.22
CA LEU A 280 -9.41 22.72 9.67
C LEU A 280 -9.73 21.43 8.91
N ASP A 281 -9.64 21.43 7.59
CA ASP A 281 -9.93 20.28 6.74
C ASP A 281 -9.00 19.10 7.02
N SER A 282 -7.70 19.33 7.23
CA SER A 282 -6.73 18.26 7.53
C SER A 282 -7.07 17.52 8.82
N VAL A 283 -7.37 18.25 9.90
CA VAL A 283 -7.74 17.64 11.19
C VAL A 283 -9.15 17.06 11.14
N ASN A 284 -10.11 17.78 10.55
CA ASN A 284 -11.50 17.37 10.47
C ASN A 284 -11.67 16.10 9.62
N ASN A 285 -10.89 15.93 8.55
CA ASN A 285 -10.94 14.70 7.74
C ASN A 285 -10.49 13.47 8.53
N ALA A 286 -9.45 13.57 9.36
CA ALA A 286 -9.01 12.47 10.22
C ALA A 286 -10.08 12.13 11.27
N ILE A 287 -10.60 13.13 11.99
CA ILE A 287 -11.66 12.94 13.00
C ILE A 287 -12.91 12.32 12.38
N ARG A 288 -13.35 12.84 11.23
CA ARG A 288 -14.50 12.31 10.51
C ARG A 288 -14.27 10.88 10.06
N GLY A 289 -13.08 10.55 9.54
CA GLY A 289 -12.72 9.18 9.19
C GLY A 289 -12.85 8.24 10.38
N ILE A 290 -12.27 8.59 11.54
CA ILE A 290 -12.37 7.79 12.78
C ILE A 290 -13.84 7.55 13.15
N ALA A 291 -14.64 8.62 13.19
CA ALA A 291 -16.06 8.52 13.54
C ALA A 291 -16.84 7.64 12.54
N THR A 292 -16.56 7.76 11.25
CA THR A 292 -17.19 6.94 10.20
C THR A 292 -16.82 5.46 10.35
N TRP A 293 -15.53 5.13 10.51
CA TRP A 293 -15.08 3.74 10.64
C TRP A 293 -15.53 3.11 11.96
N GLU A 294 -15.57 3.87 13.04
CA GLU A 294 -16.18 3.43 14.30
C GLU A 294 -17.69 3.14 14.12
N TYR A 295 -18.41 4.00 13.40
CA TYR A 295 -19.83 3.80 13.14
C TYR A 295 -20.09 2.56 12.27
N VAL A 296 -19.31 2.38 11.20
CA VAL A 296 -19.35 1.18 10.34
C VAL A 296 -19.08 -0.08 11.17
N GLY A 297 -18.03 -0.09 12.01
CA GLY A 297 -17.73 -1.22 12.88
C GLY A 297 -18.86 -1.54 13.86
N ARG A 298 -19.50 -0.52 14.45
CA ARG A 298 -20.69 -0.73 15.31
C ARG A 298 -21.88 -1.30 14.55
N LEU A 299 -22.15 -0.82 13.33
CA LEU A 299 -23.22 -1.35 12.48
C LEU A 299 -22.97 -2.82 12.13
N LEU A 300 -21.73 -3.18 11.78
CA LEU A 300 -21.34 -4.57 11.52
C LEU A 300 -21.56 -5.47 12.75
N ALA A 301 -21.05 -5.07 13.92
CA ALA A 301 -21.23 -5.82 15.16
C ALA A 301 -22.71 -5.98 15.54
N MET A 302 -23.54 -4.96 15.28
CA MET A 302 -24.98 -5.06 15.48
C MET A 302 -25.62 -6.07 14.52
N VAL A 303 -25.23 -6.10 13.24
CA VAL A 303 -25.74 -7.08 12.27
C VAL A 303 -25.39 -8.51 12.67
N GLU A 304 -24.20 -8.73 13.22
CA GLU A 304 -23.75 -10.05 13.70
C GLU A 304 -24.49 -10.50 14.97
N GLY A 305 -24.80 -9.57 15.88
CA GLY A 305 -25.48 -9.84 17.14
C GLY A 305 -27.01 -9.82 17.08
N LEU A 306 -27.62 -9.36 15.98
CA LEU A 306 -29.07 -9.19 15.89
C LEU A 306 -29.82 -10.51 15.66
N THR A 307 -30.68 -10.87 16.61
CA THR A 307 -31.65 -11.97 16.45
C THR A 307 -32.98 -11.52 15.85
N ASP A 308 -33.28 -10.21 15.89
CA ASP A 308 -34.53 -9.61 15.42
C ASP A 308 -34.50 -9.41 13.90
N LYS A 309 -35.20 -10.29 13.16
CA LYS A 309 -35.25 -10.25 11.69
C LYS A 309 -35.83 -8.96 11.12
N ALA A 310 -36.70 -8.26 11.86
CA ALA A 310 -37.35 -7.04 11.34
C ALA A 310 -36.42 -5.82 11.35
N LYS A 311 -35.46 -5.76 12.28
CA LYS A 311 -34.52 -4.63 12.41
C LYS A 311 -33.28 -4.78 11.54
N ARG A 312 -32.99 -6.00 11.12
CA ARG A 312 -31.77 -6.35 10.40
C ARG A 312 -31.64 -5.68 9.02
N PRO A 313 -32.71 -5.59 8.19
CA PRO A 313 -32.65 -4.84 6.92
C PRO A 313 -32.36 -3.34 7.12
N LEU A 314 -32.88 -2.73 8.20
CA LEU A 314 -32.66 -1.31 8.48
C LEU A 314 -31.19 -1.01 8.77
N ILE A 315 -30.51 -1.88 9.54
CA ILE A 315 -29.09 -1.72 9.88
C ILE A 315 -28.21 -1.96 8.65
N LEU A 316 -28.56 -2.94 7.81
CA LEU A 316 -27.85 -3.17 6.54
C LEU A 316 -27.98 -1.99 5.59
N GLN A 317 -29.18 -1.42 5.46
CA GLN A 317 -29.39 -0.23 4.64
C GLN A 317 -28.55 0.95 5.14
N GLU A 318 -28.51 1.15 6.46
CA GLU A 318 -27.68 2.21 7.05
C GLU A 318 -26.18 1.96 6.81
N LEU A 319 -25.72 0.71 6.96
CA LEU A 319 -24.35 0.33 6.64
C LEU A 319 -24.00 0.63 5.18
N THR A 320 -24.89 0.26 4.23
CA THR A 320 -24.75 0.59 2.81
C THR A 320 -24.64 2.09 2.59
N ASN A 321 -25.51 2.88 3.22
CA ASN A 321 -25.52 4.34 3.08
C ASN A 321 -24.20 4.96 3.55
N VAL A 322 -23.73 4.57 4.74
CA VAL A 322 -22.49 5.11 5.33
C VAL A 322 -21.28 4.71 4.48
N CYS A 323 -21.20 3.45 4.06
CA CYS A 323 -20.12 2.98 3.21
C CYS A 323 -20.12 3.69 1.84
N HIS A 324 -21.29 3.92 1.23
CA HIS A 324 -21.39 4.71 0.00
C HIS A 324 -20.96 6.16 0.20
N MET A 325 -21.36 6.79 1.30
CA MET A 325 -20.91 8.14 1.64
C MET A 325 -19.39 8.21 1.77
N GLU A 326 -18.80 7.21 2.42
CA GLU A 326 -17.35 7.12 2.62
C GLU A 326 -16.60 6.83 1.31
N TYR A 327 -17.15 5.96 0.46
CA TYR A 327 -16.63 5.73 -0.89
C TYR A 327 -16.61 7.02 -1.71
N ARG A 328 -17.70 7.79 -1.68
CA ARG A 328 -17.76 9.10 -2.37
C ARG A 328 -16.76 10.10 -1.82
N ARG A 329 -16.53 10.10 -0.51
CA ARG A 329 -15.47 10.92 0.13
C ARG A 329 -14.10 10.51 -0.39
N ALA A 330 -13.74 9.23 -0.28
CA ALA A 330 -12.44 8.70 -0.70
C ALA A 330 -12.18 8.96 -2.19
N GLN A 331 -13.18 8.72 -3.05
CA GLN A 331 -13.11 9.03 -4.48
C GLN A 331 -12.85 10.52 -4.74
N GLY A 332 -13.53 11.40 -3.98
CA GLY A 332 -13.34 12.85 -4.05
C GLY A 332 -11.92 13.28 -3.67
N ILE A 333 -11.34 12.68 -2.63
CA ILE A 333 -9.97 12.93 -2.19
C ILE A 333 -8.97 12.43 -3.24
N PHE A 334 -9.13 11.21 -3.74
CA PHE A 334 -8.24 10.67 -4.78
C PHE A 334 -8.23 11.54 -6.03
N LYS A 335 -9.41 11.92 -6.52
CA LYS A 335 -9.57 12.87 -7.62
C LYS A 335 -8.93 14.23 -7.36
N ARG A 336 -9.05 14.74 -6.13
CA ARG A 336 -8.41 16.00 -5.71
C ARG A 336 -6.89 15.90 -5.80
N GLN A 337 -6.30 14.82 -5.26
CA GLN A 337 -4.84 14.63 -5.29
C GLN A 337 -4.29 14.44 -6.70
N LEU A 338 -5.03 13.80 -7.61
CA LEU A 338 -4.63 13.62 -9.01
C LEU A 338 -4.73 14.91 -9.85
N SER A 339 -5.45 15.92 -9.37
CA SER A 339 -5.57 17.20 -10.05
C SER A 339 -4.36 18.13 -9.82
N LEU A 340 -3.51 17.80 -8.85
CA LEU A 340 -2.31 18.57 -8.49
C LEU A 340 -1.31 18.65 -9.65
N ALA A 341 -0.79 19.84 -9.90
CA ALA A 341 0.24 20.09 -10.90
C ALA A 341 1.60 20.38 -10.24
N PRO A 342 2.73 19.93 -10.83
CA PRO A 342 2.81 19.04 -11.98
C PRO A 342 2.47 17.59 -11.58
N GLY A 343 1.58 16.94 -12.32
CA GLY A 343 1.21 15.55 -12.09
C GLY A 343 0.73 14.89 -13.37
N PHE A 344 0.94 13.57 -13.51
CA PHE A 344 0.65 12.85 -14.75
C PHE A 344 -0.81 12.96 -15.20
N ALA A 345 -1.75 13.07 -14.25
CA ALA A 345 -3.18 13.20 -14.51
C ALA A 345 -3.70 14.65 -14.45
N SER A 346 -2.89 15.62 -14.00
CA SER A 346 -3.31 17.02 -13.74
C SER A 346 -4.06 17.68 -14.91
N LYS A 347 -3.58 17.46 -16.14
CA LYS A 347 -4.16 18.01 -17.37
C LYS A 347 -5.56 17.47 -17.69
N LYS A 348 -6.00 16.40 -17.03
CA LYS A 348 -7.32 15.78 -17.18
C LYS A 348 -8.35 16.35 -16.22
N PHE A 349 -8.00 17.36 -15.43
CA PHE A 349 -8.93 18.00 -14.51
C PHE A 349 -9.06 19.50 -14.78
N ARG A 350 -10.22 20.06 -14.40
CA ARG A 350 -10.48 21.50 -14.37
C ARG A 350 -11.27 21.92 -13.15
N ARG A 351 -11.09 23.18 -12.79
CA ARG A 351 -12.02 23.90 -11.92
C ARG A 351 -13.28 24.30 -12.68
N THR A 352 -14.44 24.08 -12.07
CA THR A 352 -15.74 24.59 -12.51
C THR A 352 -16.50 25.19 -11.32
N PRO A 353 -17.40 26.17 -11.53
CA PRO A 353 -18.25 26.67 -10.46
C PRO A 353 -19.13 25.56 -9.89
N ASN A 354 -19.35 25.56 -8.58
CA ASN A 354 -20.34 24.69 -7.96
C ASN A 354 -21.75 25.29 -8.22
N PRO A 355 -22.67 24.56 -8.90
CA PRO A 355 -24.00 25.08 -9.22
C PRO A 355 -24.84 25.34 -7.97
N ASN A 356 -24.58 24.63 -6.87
CA ASN A 356 -25.36 24.76 -5.63
C ASN A 356 -24.81 25.87 -4.72
N TYR A 357 -23.55 26.27 -4.93
CA TYR A 357 -22.85 27.25 -4.08
C TYR A 357 -21.90 28.08 -4.96
N HIS A 358 -22.38 29.23 -5.44
CA HIS A 358 -21.64 30.07 -6.40
C HIS A 358 -20.27 30.57 -5.91
N THR A 359 -19.99 30.47 -4.60
CA THR A 359 -18.71 30.82 -3.98
C THR A 359 -17.76 29.63 -3.84
N GLN A 360 -18.20 28.41 -4.17
CA GLN A 360 -17.40 27.20 -4.09
C GLN A 360 -17.03 26.68 -5.48
N TRP A 361 -15.85 26.12 -5.55
CA TRP A 361 -15.29 25.56 -6.78
C TRP A 361 -15.24 24.05 -6.69
N LYS A 362 -15.56 23.36 -7.79
CA LYS A 362 -15.44 21.90 -7.88
C LYS A 362 -14.42 21.50 -8.94
N ILE A 363 -13.75 20.39 -8.69
CA ILE A 363 -12.87 19.74 -9.66
C ILE A 363 -13.74 18.83 -10.54
N THR A 364 -13.59 18.93 -11.86
CA THR A 364 -14.26 18.06 -12.84
C THR A 364 -13.24 17.49 -13.81
N MET A 365 -13.56 16.32 -14.36
CA MET A 365 -12.73 15.66 -15.36
C MET A 365 -12.93 16.33 -16.72
N LYS A 366 -11.85 16.43 -17.50
CA LYS A 366 -11.82 16.86 -18.90
C LYS A 366 -11.81 15.64 -19.81
N GLY A 367 -12.72 15.63 -20.78
CA GLY A 367 -12.85 14.50 -21.70
C GLY A 367 -13.42 13.25 -21.02
N ARG A 368 -13.41 12.13 -21.74
CA ARG A 368 -13.86 10.86 -21.21
C ARG A 368 -12.66 9.94 -20.92
N PRO A 369 -12.72 9.07 -19.90
CA PRO A 369 -11.64 8.12 -19.63
C PRO A 369 -11.26 7.29 -20.86
N GLU A 370 -12.23 6.95 -21.72
CA GLU A 370 -12.06 6.13 -22.92
C GLU A 370 -11.08 6.75 -23.93
N ASP A 371 -10.93 8.06 -23.93
CA ASP A 371 -10.01 8.80 -24.81
C ASP A 371 -8.54 8.39 -24.57
N CYS A 372 -8.23 7.81 -23.40
CA CYS A 372 -6.88 7.39 -23.02
C CYS A 372 -6.64 5.88 -23.20
N THR A 373 -7.65 5.10 -23.60
CA THR A 373 -7.58 3.61 -23.56
C THR A 373 -6.41 3.04 -24.36
N VAL A 374 -6.11 3.63 -25.52
CA VAL A 374 -5.03 3.17 -26.41
C VAL A 374 -3.72 3.90 -26.14
N THR A 375 -3.79 5.19 -25.80
CA THR A 375 -2.62 6.08 -25.72
C THR A 375 -1.94 6.04 -24.36
N ASP A 376 -2.71 5.87 -23.28
CA ASP A 376 -2.21 5.79 -21.90
C ASP A 376 -3.16 4.94 -21.06
N PRO A 377 -3.07 3.60 -21.15
CA PRO A 377 -3.95 2.67 -20.43
C PRO A 377 -3.89 2.87 -18.91
N TYR A 378 -2.73 3.22 -18.37
CA TYR A 378 -2.56 3.54 -16.96
C TYR A 378 -3.45 4.73 -16.55
N LEU A 379 -3.34 5.85 -17.29
CA LEU A 379 -4.20 7.01 -17.05
C LEU A 379 -5.68 6.69 -17.26
N HIS A 380 -6.03 5.83 -18.22
CA HIS A 380 -7.41 5.37 -18.42
C HIS A 380 -7.97 4.74 -17.13
N TYR A 381 -7.29 3.76 -16.53
CA TYR A 381 -7.76 3.10 -15.31
C TYR A 381 -7.88 4.07 -14.13
N VAL A 382 -6.89 4.94 -13.96
CA VAL A 382 -6.89 5.97 -12.92
C VAL A 382 -8.08 6.94 -13.09
N LEU A 383 -8.36 7.38 -14.32
CA LEU A 383 -9.51 8.23 -14.60
C LEU A 383 -10.83 7.52 -14.37
N ARG A 384 -10.95 6.20 -14.67
CA ARG A 384 -12.16 5.43 -14.34
C ARG A 384 -12.43 5.45 -12.83
N LEU A 385 -11.40 5.37 -11.98
CA LEU A 385 -11.57 5.44 -10.53
C LEU A 385 -12.03 6.82 -10.04
N CYS A 386 -11.66 7.88 -10.75
CA CYS A 386 -12.08 9.26 -10.45
C CYS A 386 -13.46 9.65 -11.01
N HIS A 387 -14.06 8.79 -11.84
CA HIS A 387 -15.29 9.12 -12.55
C HIS A 387 -16.50 9.04 -11.61
N PRO A 388 -17.40 10.05 -11.58
CA PRO A 388 -18.55 10.07 -10.66
C PRO A 388 -19.50 8.89 -10.87
N ASP A 389 -19.54 8.31 -12.07
CA ASP A 389 -20.44 7.18 -12.35
C ASP A 389 -19.83 5.81 -11.97
N THR A 390 -18.58 5.77 -11.50
CA THR A 390 -17.97 4.51 -11.05
C THR A 390 -18.54 4.13 -9.70
N SER A 391 -19.30 3.03 -9.68
CA SER A 391 -19.80 2.38 -8.47
C SER A 391 -18.65 1.70 -7.71
N PRO A 392 -18.82 1.39 -6.41
CA PRO A 392 -17.84 0.63 -5.64
C PRO A 392 -17.45 -0.70 -6.29
N ALA A 393 -18.43 -1.45 -6.80
CA ALA A 393 -18.19 -2.71 -7.51
C ALA A 393 -17.35 -2.51 -8.78
N ALA A 394 -17.68 -1.49 -9.58
CA ALA A 394 -16.89 -1.15 -10.75
C ALA A 394 -15.48 -0.67 -10.34
N ALA A 395 -15.34 0.04 -9.23
CA ALA A 395 -14.05 0.50 -8.72
C ALA A 395 -13.13 -0.68 -8.41
N VAL A 396 -13.62 -1.75 -7.77
CA VAL A 396 -12.83 -2.97 -7.54
C VAL A 396 -12.31 -3.58 -8.84
N GLN A 397 -13.14 -3.63 -9.89
CA GLN A 397 -12.70 -4.12 -11.20
C GLN A 397 -11.62 -3.23 -11.83
N TRP A 398 -11.73 -1.90 -11.67
CA TRP A 398 -10.72 -0.96 -12.18
C TRP A 398 -9.44 -0.97 -11.36
N ILE A 399 -9.53 -1.17 -10.03
CA ILE A 399 -8.37 -1.40 -9.15
C ILE A 399 -7.63 -2.65 -9.62
N GLN A 400 -8.34 -3.77 -9.83
CA GLN A 400 -7.71 -5.00 -10.32
C GLN A 400 -7.02 -4.81 -11.68
N LYS A 401 -7.65 -4.10 -12.62
CA LYS A 401 -7.03 -3.79 -13.92
C LYS A 401 -5.80 -2.90 -13.79
N LEU A 402 -5.83 -1.94 -12.86
CA LEU A 402 -4.70 -1.07 -12.57
C LEU A 402 -3.55 -1.87 -11.93
N ASP A 403 -3.85 -2.79 -11.03
CA ASP A 403 -2.87 -3.68 -10.41
C ASP A 403 -2.24 -4.63 -11.44
N ASP A 404 -3.06 -5.25 -12.30
CA ASP A 404 -2.59 -6.08 -13.40
C ASP A 404 -1.69 -5.30 -14.38
N HIS A 405 -2.03 -4.02 -14.64
CA HIS A 405 -1.21 -3.12 -15.46
C HIS A 405 0.11 -2.81 -14.76
N ASN A 406 0.08 -2.45 -13.48
CA ASN A 406 1.27 -2.14 -12.68
C ASN A 406 2.22 -3.33 -12.58
N ALA A 407 1.69 -4.55 -12.49
CA ALA A 407 2.48 -5.78 -12.49
C ALA A 407 3.25 -5.98 -13.82
N ARG A 408 2.71 -5.48 -14.94
CA ARG A 408 3.32 -5.59 -16.28
C ARG A 408 4.17 -4.37 -16.66
N HIS A 409 3.87 -3.21 -16.08
CA HIS A 409 4.45 -1.91 -16.44
C HIS A 409 4.94 -1.17 -15.18
N GLN A 410 6.01 -1.69 -14.56
CA GLN A 410 6.52 -1.20 -13.28
C GLN A 410 6.90 0.30 -13.28
N GLN A 411 7.28 0.85 -14.43
CA GLN A 411 7.58 2.29 -14.58
C GLN A 411 6.33 3.17 -14.42
N ASP A 412 5.14 2.67 -14.76
CA ASP A 412 3.91 3.43 -14.59
C ASP A 412 3.51 3.56 -13.11
N ARG A 413 3.90 2.59 -12.26
CA ARG A 413 3.64 2.62 -10.81
C ARG A 413 4.24 3.85 -10.13
N GLU A 414 5.41 4.28 -10.58
CA GLU A 414 6.13 5.44 -10.03
C GLU A 414 5.50 6.78 -10.45
N ARG A 415 4.50 6.76 -11.35
CA ARG A 415 3.82 7.99 -11.80
C ARG A 415 2.91 8.57 -10.72
N MET A 416 2.43 7.77 -9.76
CA MET A 416 1.70 8.27 -8.60
C MET A 416 2.67 8.67 -7.49
N HIS A 417 2.47 9.87 -6.97
CA HIS A 417 3.19 10.34 -5.79
C HIS A 417 2.60 9.75 -4.50
N GLU A 418 3.37 9.75 -3.42
CA GLU A 418 3.00 9.18 -2.12
C GLU A 418 1.58 9.56 -1.67
N ILE A 419 1.22 10.84 -1.71
CA ILE A 419 -0.13 11.28 -1.30
C ILE A 419 -1.26 10.76 -2.21
N GLN A 420 -0.97 10.52 -3.49
CA GLN A 420 -1.92 9.93 -4.43
C GLN A 420 -2.07 8.43 -4.14
N ILE A 421 -1.00 7.76 -3.73
CA ILE A 421 -1.01 6.36 -3.29
C ILE A 421 -1.81 6.22 -2.00
N THR A 422 -1.62 7.11 -1.01
CA THR A 422 -2.43 7.11 0.22
C THR A 422 -3.92 7.28 -0.09
N ALA A 423 -4.28 8.26 -0.91
CA ALA A 423 -5.68 8.48 -1.31
C ALA A 423 -6.26 7.33 -2.15
N PHE A 424 -5.42 6.65 -2.95
CA PHE A 424 -5.81 5.43 -3.65
C PHE A 424 -6.04 4.26 -2.69
N GLY A 425 -5.19 4.11 -1.67
CA GLY A 425 -5.35 3.11 -0.61
C GLY A 425 -6.68 3.24 0.12
N ASP A 426 -7.02 4.45 0.56
CA ASP A 426 -8.33 4.74 1.19
C ASP A 426 -9.51 4.32 0.29
N LEU A 427 -9.43 4.64 -1.00
CA LEU A 427 -10.45 4.26 -1.99
C LEU A 427 -10.54 2.74 -2.15
N THR A 428 -9.41 2.05 -2.18
CA THR A 428 -9.34 0.59 -2.31
C THR A 428 -9.95 -0.12 -1.10
N ILE A 429 -9.64 0.35 0.11
CA ILE A 429 -10.16 -0.21 1.36
C ILE A 429 -11.69 -0.14 1.40
N ILE A 430 -12.27 1.04 1.17
CA ILE A 430 -13.73 1.21 1.21
C ILE A 430 -14.44 0.51 0.04
N SER A 431 -13.81 0.47 -1.14
CA SER A 431 -14.36 -0.29 -2.29
C SER A 431 -14.37 -1.79 -2.00
N GLY A 432 -13.31 -2.31 -1.37
CA GLY A 432 -13.20 -3.70 -0.95
C GLY A 432 -14.24 -4.08 0.11
N LEU A 433 -14.48 -3.23 1.10
CA LEU A 433 -15.53 -3.48 2.12
C LEU A 433 -16.91 -3.61 1.47
N LEU A 434 -17.25 -2.69 0.55
CA LEU A 434 -18.51 -2.71 -0.18
C LEU A 434 -18.63 -3.90 -1.12
N TYR A 435 -17.54 -4.36 -1.72
CA TYR A 435 -17.53 -5.52 -2.62
C TYR A 435 -17.59 -6.87 -1.87
N VAL A 436 -16.89 -6.97 -0.73
CA VAL A 436 -16.96 -8.15 0.14
C VAL A 436 -18.34 -8.27 0.76
N SER A 437 -19.07 -7.16 0.93
CA SER A 437 -20.51 -7.23 1.18
C SER A 437 -21.25 -7.57 -0.12
N ARG A 438 -21.98 -8.69 -0.20
CA ARG A 438 -22.79 -9.09 -1.39
C ARG A 438 -23.93 -8.09 -1.72
N LEU A 439 -23.98 -6.97 -1.02
CA LEU A 439 -24.83 -5.82 -1.26
C LEU A 439 -24.61 -5.21 -2.65
N THR A 440 -23.38 -5.26 -3.20
CA THR A 440 -23.11 -4.73 -4.55
C THR A 440 -23.73 -5.54 -5.68
N ASP A 441 -23.88 -6.86 -5.52
CA ASP A 441 -24.51 -7.72 -6.53
C ASP A 441 -26.02 -7.46 -6.56
N LEU A 442 -26.63 -7.35 -5.37
CA LEU A 442 -28.04 -6.97 -5.23
C LEU A 442 -28.31 -5.53 -5.66
N ASP A 443 -27.43 -4.57 -5.36
CA ASP A 443 -27.59 -3.20 -5.85
C ASP A 443 -27.50 -3.13 -7.38
N THR A 444 -26.62 -3.94 -8.00
CA THR A 444 -26.53 -4.04 -9.46
C THR A 444 -27.78 -4.68 -10.07
N GLU A 445 -28.32 -5.71 -9.43
CA GLU A 445 -29.57 -6.35 -9.80
C GLU A 445 -30.74 -5.35 -9.72
N ILE A 446 -30.91 -4.66 -8.59
CA ILE A 446 -31.95 -3.64 -8.41
C ILE A 446 -31.77 -2.48 -9.40
N ASP A 447 -30.55 -2.00 -9.62
CA ASP A 447 -30.23 -0.93 -10.57
C ASP A 447 -30.63 -1.30 -12.01
N HIS A 448 -30.51 -2.58 -12.40
CA HIS A 448 -30.95 -3.06 -13.71
C HIS A 448 -32.47 -2.90 -13.92
N HIS A 449 -33.24 -2.91 -12.84
CA HIS A 449 -34.70 -2.80 -12.86
C HIS A 449 -35.19 -1.37 -12.64
N LYS A 450 -34.38 -0.46 -12.07
CA LYS A 450 -34.78 0.94 -11.80
C LYS A 450 -35.33 1.69 -13.01
N ALA A 451 -34.77 1.46 -14.20
CA ALA A 451 -35.24 2.11 -15.42
C ALA A 451 -36.66 1.68 -15.87
N LYS A 452 -37.18 0.57 -15.32
CA LYS A 452 -38.51 0.03 -15.60
C LYS A 452 -39.51 0.33 -14.47
N ALA A 453 -39.05 0.89 -13.36
CA ALA A 453 -39.89 1.24 -12.23
C ALA A 453 -40.70 2.50 -12.57
N ASP A 454 -42.01 2.37 -12.65
CA ASP A 454 -42.94 3.48 -12.83
C ASP A 454 -43.99 3.44 -11.73
N PHE A 455 -43.98 4.47 -10.89
CA PHE A 455 -44.91 4.66 -9.78
C PHE A 455 -45.65 6.00 -9.91
N GLY A 456 -45.71 6.57 -11.12
CA GLY A 456 -46.30 7.89 -11.38
C GLY A 456 -47.72 8.04 -10.84
N ASP A 457 -48.53 6.98 -10.97
CA ASP A 457 -49.92 6.91 -10.49
C ASP A 457 -50.07 7.12 -8.96
N PHE A 458 -49.00 6.88 -8.21
CA PHE A 458 -48.97 7.04 -6.75
C PHE A 458 -48.19 8.29 -6.31
N LEU A 459 -47.17 8.69 -7.08
CA LEU A 459 -46.18 9.69 -6.67
C LEU A 459 -46.44 11.10 -7.24
N VAL A 460 -47.29 11.23 -8.28
CA VAL A 460 -47.53 12.50 -8.98
C VAL A 460 -48.95 13.00 -8.73
N PRO A 461 -49.16 14.27 -8.31
CA PRO A 461 -48.14 15.28 -7.99
C PRO A 461 -47.34 14.93 -6.73
N MET A 462 -46.21 15.59 -6.49
CA MET A 462 -45.26 15.29 -5.40
C MET A 462 -45.87 15.23 -3.98
N GLY A 463 -47.09 15.76 -3.78
CA GLY A 463 -47.86 15.66 -2.53
C GLY A 463 -48.83 14.47 -2.44
N ASN A 464 -49.02 13.68 -3.50
CA ASN A 464 -50.04 12.62 -3.58
C ASN A 464 -49.81 11.49 -2.57
N LEU A 465 -48.56 11.27 -2.14
CA LEU A 465 -48.23 10.33 -1.07
C LEU A 465 -48.84 10.68 0.30
N LEU A 466 -49.20 11.96 0.52
CA LEU A 466 -49.82 12.43 1.76
C LEU A 466 -51.33 12.16 1.80
N GLU A 467 -51.94 11.82 0.66
CA GLU A 467 -53.34 11.47 0.60
C GLU A 467 -53.58 10.12 1.31
N PRO A 468 -54.76 9.94 1.94
CA PRO A 468 -55.09 8.69 2.63
C PRO A 468 -54.87 7.47 1.72
N ASP A 469 -54.27 6.43 2.28
CA ASP A 469 -53.99 5.15 1.63
C ASP A 469 -53.00 5.18 0.45
N MET A 470 -52.60 6.35 -0.08
CA MET A 470 -51.67 6.42 -1.21
C MET A 470 -50.28 5.91 -0.88
N ASN A 471 -49.77 6.21 0.32
CA ASN A 471 -48.50 5.66 0.80
C ASN A 471 -48.52 4.12 0.86
N ALA A 472 -49.57 3.53 1.46
CA ALA A 472 -49.70 2.08 1.58
C ALA A 472 -49.79 1.40 0.20
N ARG A 473 -50.51 2.02 -0.74
CA ARG A 473 -50.63 1.52 -2.12
C ARG A 473 -49.34 1.66 -2.92
N ALA A 474 -48.59 2.75 -2.72
CA ALA A 474 -47.28 2.94 -3.34
C ALA A 474 -46.27 1.88 -2.87
N LEU A 475 -46.25 1.59 -1.56
CA LEU A 475 -45.39 0.56 -0.99
C LEU A 475 -45.78 -0.85 -1.45
N ALA A 476 -47.08 -1.15 -1.54
CA ALA A 476 -47.55 -2.42 -2.10
C ALA A 476 -47.15 -2.58 -3.59
N ALA A 477 -47.30 -1.53 -4.40
CA ALA A 477 -46.88 -1.55 -5.80
C ALA A 477 -45.37 -1.70 -5.96
N LEU A 478 -44.57 -1.13 -5.06
CA LEU A 478 -43.12 -1.34 -5.01
C LEU A 478 -42.78 -2.80 -4.65
N ASP A 479 -43.43 -3.36 -3.63
CA ASP A 479 -43.22 -4.75 -3.24
C ASP A 479 -43.58 -5.72 -4.37
N ASP A 480 -44.73 -5.52 -5.03
CA ASP A 480 -45.16 -6.32 -6.18
C ASP A 480 -44.15 -6.20 -7.33
N PHE A 481 -43.69 -4.98 -7.63
CA PHE A 481 -42.66 -4.75 -8.65
C PHE A 481 -41.35 -5.49 -8.35
N ILE A 482 -40.88 -5.47 -7.10
CA ILE A 482 -39.65 -6.17 -6.71
C ILE A 482 -39.85 -7.69 -6.78
N VAL A 483 -40.97 -8.22 -6.29
CA VAL A 483 -41.28 -9.65 -6.37
C VAL A 483 -41.38 -10.12 -7.83
N ASP A 484 -42.03 -9.35 -8.69
CA ASP A 484 -42.18 -9.68 -10.12
C ASP A 484 -40.84 -9.64 -10.86
N THR A 485 -39.93 -8.76 -10.46
CA THR A 485 -38.63 -8.59 -11.15
C THR A 485 -37.54 -9.51 -10.63
N THR A 486 -37.53 -9.81 -9.33
CA THR A 486 -36.43 -10.54 -8.65
C THR A 486 -36.87 -11.90 -8.09
N GLY A 487 -38.17 -12.18 -8.07
CA GLY A 487 -38.73 -13.43 -7.53
C GLY A 487 -38.82 -13.50 -6.00
N ALA A 488 -38.36 -12.47 -5.29
CA ALA A 488 -38.45 -12.39 -3.83
C ALA A 488 -38.81 -10.97 -3.37
N ARG A 489 -39.28 -10.85 -2.12
CA ARG A 489 -39.49 -9.52 -1.53
C ARG A 489 -38.15 -8.84 -1.33
N LEU A 490 -38.12 -7.50 -1.43
CA LEU A 490 -36.90 -6.72 -1.26
C LEU A 490 -36.17 -7.08 0.04
N GLY A 491 -36.92 -7.20 1.15
CA GLY A 491 -36.36 -7.61 2.44
C GLY A 491 -35.73 -9.02 2.43
N SER A 492 -36.30 -9.97 1.68
CA SER A 492 -35.79 -11.34 1.56
C SER A 492 -34.53 -11.43 0.71
N LEU A 493 -34.39 -10.60 -0.32
CA LEU A 493 -33.14 -10.50 -1.10
C LEU A 493 -31.96 -10.08 -0.21
N TYR A 494 -32.19 -9.14 0.72
CA TYR A 494 -31.19 -8.77 1.72
C TYR A 494 -30.99 -9.85 2.79
N GLU A 495 -31.96 -10.73 3.06
CA GLU A 495 -31.81 -11.89 3.96
C GLU A 495 -30.94 -13.00 3.34
N ASP A 496 -31.12 -13.31 2.06
CA ASP A 496 -30.39 -14.37 1.34
C ASP A 496 -28.90 -14.05 1.20
N ILE A 497 -28.54 -12.77 1.09
CA ILE A 497 -27.14 -12.29 1.14
C ILE A 497 -26.39 -12.75 2.40
N ILE A 498 -27.10 -13.05 3.48
CA ILE A 498 -26.51 -13.37 4.78
C ILE A 498 -26.54 -14.87 5.11
N GLN A 499 -27.53 -15.62 4.63
CA GLN A 499 -27.72 -17.00 5.08
C GLN A 499 -26.74 -18.01 4.45
N GLU A 500 -25.96 -17.58 3.46
CA GLU A 500 -24.79 -18.29 2.90
C GLU A 500 -23.48 -17.67 3.42
#